data_AF-A0A522EZN2-F1
#
_entry.id   AF-A0A522EZN2-F1
#
_cell.length_a   1.000
_cell.length_b   1.000
_cell.length_c   1.000
_cell.angle_alpha   90.00
_cell.angle_beta   90.00
_cell.angle_gamma   90.00
#
_symmetry.space_group_name_H-M   'P 1'
#
loop_
_entity.id
_entity.type
_entity.pdbx_description
1 polymer ?
#
loop_
_entity_poly.entity_id
_entity_poly.type
_entity_poly.pdbx_seq_one_letter_code
_entity_poly.pdbx_strand_id
1 'polypeptide(L)'
;MDILNQIVLNLNKEDLRFYKLFSSRHDMGSERKDLILLDYIRDSQEQYDDDLIFKKLYGKRDKNAFYSLKNRLTHDVSRSLTVQYCYKDDLLYIHHLLFLVRLFFMRNQFAIAQHFLKKAESEARRIENYELLDIVFGEYVKLSHELLDINPEEYIRKREEARKLSASILEVDNILAAVYYRLKTSQNFSEKGNPILMMLEKTVNTFSRDKSVKKSPKLRFKIYAAVTQILLQRHEYETLEAYLLKTYKEFLQDKIFHKENHNIKLQMLHYMVNVIFKNKKYQDSLIYAEAMNEAMKEYDMLLYDKFVFFYYNSLVINYSVLDKDKAISVLEGVLEN
;
A
#
# COMPACT_ATOMS: atom_id res chain seq x y z
N MET A 1 7.05 -29.27 1.98
CA MET A 1 7.63 -28.87 3.28
C MET A 1 6.50 -28.74 4.29
N ASP A 2 6.73 -29.18 5.51
CA ASP A 2 5.81 -28.98 6.64
C ASP A 2 5.64 -27.48 6.95
N ILE A 3 4.44 -27.06 7.34
CA ILE A 3 4.11 -25.66 7.66
C ILE A 3 4.95 -25.13 8.81
N LEU A 4 5.24 -25.97 9.81
CA LEU A 4 6.12 -25.63 10.93
C LEU A 4 7.50 -25.23 10.43
N ASN A 5 8.07 -26.01 9.51
CA ASN A 5 9.40 -25.74 8.97
C ASN A 5 9.43 -24.41 8.21
N GLN A 6 8.40 -24.13 7.41
CA GLN A 6 8.28 -22.85 6.72
C GLN A 6 8.21 -21.68 7.70
N ILE A 7 7.43 -21.80 8.78
CA ILE A 7 7.32 -20.76 9.81
C ILE A 7 8.69 -20.52 10.44
N VAL A 8 9.35 -21.57 10.94
CA VAL A 8 10.63 -21.47 11.66
C VAL A 8 11.75 -20.92 10.77
N LEU A 9 11.79 -21.32 9.50
CA LEU A 9 12.81 -20.84 8.56
C LEU A 9 12.64 -19.36 8.19
N ASN A 10 11.42 -18.83 8.26
CA ASN A 10 11.15 -17.40 8.02
C ASN A 10 11.31 -16.53 9.28
N LEU A 11 11.59 -17.10 10.46
CA LEU A 11 11.87 -16.32 11.66
C LEU A 11 13.22 -15.60 11.54
N ASN A 12 13.22 -14.30 11.84
CA ASN A 12 14.45 -13.53 11.96
C ASN A 12 15.12 -13.74 13.33
N LYS A 13 16.31 -13.15 13.53
CA LYS A 13 17.06 -13.29 14.80
C LYS A 13 16.33 -12.70 16.00
N GLU A 14 15.56 -11.62 15.81
CA GLU A 14 14.77 -10.99 16.86
C GLU A 14 13.59 -11.90 17.27
N ASP A 15 12.88 -12.47 16.29
CA ASP A 15 11.74 -13.38 16.52
C ASP A 15 12.15 -14.61 17.32
N LEU A 16 13.30 -15.21 16.99
CA LEU A 16 13.84 -16.36 17.71
C LEU A 16 14.20 -16.01 19.16
N ARG A 17 14.85 -14.86 19.39
CA ARG A 17 15.18 -14.39 20.74
C ARG A 17 13.92 -14.13 21.55
N PHE A 18 12.94 -13.46 20.95
CA PHE A 18 11.67 -13.18 21.59
C PHE A 18 10.91 -14.47 21.92
N TYR A 19 10.88 -15.44 21.00
CA TYR A 19 10.26 -16.75 21.26
C TYR A 19 10.93 -17.49 22.43
N LYS A 20 12.26 -17.55 22.48
CA LYS A 20 12.99 -18.18 23.59
C LYS A 20 12.68 -17.52 24.94
N LEU A 21 12.54 -16.19 24.96
CA LEU A 21 12.11 -15.44 26.16
C LEU A 21 10.62 -15.63 26.48
N PHE A 22 9.78 -15.77 25.45
CA PHE A 22 8.35 -16.01 25.60
C PHE A 22 8.07 -17.41 26.19
N SER A 23 8.77 -18.41 25.68
CA SER A 23 8.61 -19.81 26.08
C SER A 23 9.20 -20.08 27.47
N SER A 24 10.26 -19.38 27.88
CA SER A 24 10.88 -19.52 29.21
C SER A 24 9.99 -19.07 30.36
N ARG A 25 8.89 -18.33 30.11
CA ARG A 25 7.94 -17.90 31.15
C ARG A 25 7.09 -19.04 31.71
N HIS A 26 7.00 -20.17 31.02
CA HIS A 26 6.07 -21.25 31.36
C HIS A 26 6.77 -22.54 31.84
N ASP A 27 8.08 -22.74 31.59
CA ASP A 27 8.77 -23.96 32.02
C ASP A 27 10.30 -23.80 32.04
N MET A 28 10.94 -24.20 33.15
CA MET A 28 12.40 -24.15 33.43
C MET A 28 13.02 -25.56 33.51
N GLY A 29 12.41 -26.55 32.85
CA GLY A 29 12.98 -27.91 32.75
C GLY A 29 14.26 -27.98 31.91
N SER A 30 15.21 -28.85 32.30
CA SER A 30 16.57 -28.89 31.73
C SER A 30 16.70 -29.43 30.31
N GLU A 31 15.66 -30.06 29.73
CA GLU A 31 15.67 -30.61 28.36
C GLU A 31 14.35 -30.37 27.62
N ARG A 32 14.17 -29.13 27.15
CA ARG A 32 12.99 -28.72 26.39
C ARG A 32 13.03 -29.22 24.94
N LYS A 33 12.31 -30.32 24.68
CA LYS A 33 12.21 -30.95 23.35
C LYS A 33 11.72 -30.01 22.24
N ASP A 34 10.88 -29.04 22.58
CA ASP A 34 10.37 -28.03 21.65
C ASP A 34 11.46 -27.04 21.20
N LEU A 35 12.34 -26.61 22.10
CA LEU A 35 13.50 -25.77 21.75
C LEU A 35 14.52 -26.53 20.92
N ILE A 36 14.76 -27.81 21.27
CA ILE A 36 15.66 -28.68 20.49
C ILE A 36 15.12 -28.88 19.06
N LEU A 37 13.80 -29.08 18.93
CA LEU A 37 13.16 -29.19 17.63
C LEU A 37 13.24 -27.88 16.83
N LEU A 38 12.97 -26.73 17.47
CA LEU A 38 13.08 -25.42 16.84
C LEU A 38 14.50 -25.18 16.28
N ASP A 39 15.53 -25.36 17.11
CA ASP A 39 16.92 -25.14 16.72
C ASP A 39 17.33 -26.13 15.62
N TYR A 40 16.91 -27.41 15.70
CA TYR A 40 17.17 -28.39 14.64
C TYR A 40 16.54 -28.01 13.30
N ILE A 41 15.28 -27.54 13.28
CA ILE A 41 14.61 -27.07 12.05
C ILE A 41 15.40 -25.89 11.46
N ARG A 42 15.85 -24.96 12.30
CA ARG A 42 16.57 -23.76 11.86
C ARG A 42 17.93 -24.08 11.29
N ASP A 43 18.67 -24.98 11.92
CA ASP A 43 20.04 -25.35 11.55
C ASP A 43 20.07 -26.27 10.33
N SER A 44 19.09 -27.17 10.21
CA SER A 44 19.08 -28.19 9.14
C SER A 44 18.56 -27.65 7.80
N GLN A 45 17.76 -26.59 7.79
CA GLN A 45 17.20 -25.95 6.58
C GLN A 45 16.64 -26.98 5.56
N GLU A 46 17.23 -27.07 4.37
CA GLU A 46 16.80 -27.99 3.31
C GLU A 46 17.13 -29.47 3.60
N GLN A 47 18.06 -29.73 4.52
CA GLN A 47 18.47 -31.08 4.96
C GLN A 47 17.62 -31.60 6.14
N TYR A 48 16.47 -30.99 6.40
CA TYR A 48 15.59 -31.39 7.49
C TYR A 48 15.04 -32.80 7.28
N ASP A 49 15.28 -33.67 8.28
CA ASP A 49 14.78 -35.04 8.34
C ASP A 49 13.99 -35.28 9.63
N ASP A 50 12.70 -35.59 9.48
CA ASP A 50 11.75 -35.88 10.56
C ASP A 50 12.12 -37.15 11.35
N ASP A 51 12.64 -38.19 10.69
CA ASP A 51 12.96 -39.47 11.33
C ASP A 51 14.25 -39.37 12.18
N LEU A 52 15.21 -38.54 11.75
CA LEU A 52 16.43 -38.25 12.53
C LEU A 52 16.10 -37.53 13.84
N ILE A 53 15.34 -36.44 13.77
CA ILE A 53 14.97 -35.67 14.97
C ILE A 53 13.98 -36.43 15.86
N PHE A 54 13.09 -37.22 15.28
CA PHE A 54 12.21 -38.13 16.02
C PHE A 54 13.02 -39.13 16.86
N LYS A 55 14.00 -39.81 16.26
CA LYS A 55 14.88 -40.75 16.98
C LYS A 55 15.66 -40.04 18.09
N LYS A 56 16.13 -38.81 17.85
CA LYS A 56 16.85 -38.01 18.85
C LYS A 56 15.97 -37.63 20.05
N LEU A 57 14.71 -37.24 19.82
CA LEU A 57 13.82 -36.72 20.86
C LEU A 57 13.00 -37.81 21.59
N TYR A 58 12.66 -38.91 20.92
CA TYR A 58 11.74 -39.93 21.42
C TYR A 58 12.26 -41.38 21.26
N GLY A 59 13.40 -41.58 20.60
CA GLY A 59 13.97 -42.91 20.39
C GLY A 59 13.08 -43.78 19.48
N LYS A 60 12.64 -44.93 19.99
CA LYS A 60 11.71 -45.84 19.28
C LYS A 60 10.24 -45.66 19.70
N ARG A 61 9.93 -44.67 20.55
CA ARG A 61 8.60 -44.51 21.14
C ARG A 61 7.72 -43.52 20.37
N ASP A 62 6.43 -43.85 20.34
CA ASP A 62 5.25 -43.10 19.90
C ASP A 62 5.45 -41.87 18.98
N LYS A 63 5.23 -42.09 17.67
CA LYS A 63 5.24 -41.05 16.64
C LYS A 63 4.16 -39.98 16.86
N ASN A 64 3.06 -40.31 17.55
CA ASN A 64 1.99 -39.35 17.84
C ASN A 64 2.45 -38.25 18.81
N ALA A 65 3.31 -38.58 19.76
CA ALA A 65 3.90 -37.61 20.69
C ALA A 65 4.75 -36.57 19.95
N PHE A 66 5.46 -36.98 18.90
CA PHE A 66 6.25 -36.08 18.06
C PHE A 66 5.37 -35.16 17.21
N TYR A 67 4.31 -35.67 16.57
CA TYR A 67 3.35 -34.82 15.86
C TYR A 67 2.66 -33.81 16.80
N SER A 68 2.33 -34.24 18.02
CA SER A 68 1.76 -33.36 19.04
C SER A 68 2.75 -32.26 19.47
N LEU A 69 4.04 -32.56 19.54
CA LEU A 69 5.10 -31.58 19.79
C LEU A 69 5.19 -30.57 18.65
N LYS A 70 5.18 -31.03 17.39
CA LYS A 70 5.21 -30.15 16.21
C LYS A 70 4.03 -29.19 16.21
N ASN A 71 2.81 -29.68 16.44
CA ASN A 71 1.62 -28.85 16.50
C ASN A 71 1.69 -27.82 17.63
N ARG A 72 2.14 -28.22 18.82
CA ARG A 72 2.33 -27.30 19.96
C ARG A 72 3.36 -26.22 19.63
N LEU A 73 4.50 -26.60 19.07
CA LEU A 73 5.55 -25.66 18.67
C LEU A 73 5.02 -24.64 17.65
N THR A 74 4.25 -25.09 16.65
CA THR A 74 3.58 -24.20 15.68
C THR A 74 2.69 -23.17 16.39
N HIS A 75 1.86 -23.60 17.33
CA HIS A 75 0.98 -22.71 18.09
C HIS A 75 1.75 -21.74 18.97
N ASP A 76 2.77 -22.22 19.69
CA ASP A 76 3.55 -21.39 20.62
C ASP A 76 4.36 -20.32 19.88
N VAL A 77 4.99 -20.68 18.76
CA VAL A 77 5.70 -19.72 17.88
C VAL A 77 4.71 -18.69 17.33
N SER A 78 3.56 -19.13 16.83
CA SER A 78 2.52 -18.21 16.29
C SER A 78 1.99 -17.24 17.35
N ARG A 79 1.77 -17.73 18.58
CA ARG A 79 1.33 -16.91 19.72
C ARG A 79 2.41 -15.89 20.11
N SER A 80 3.68 -16.32 20.14
CA SER A 80 4.81 -15.45 20.40
C SER A 80 4.89 -14.31 19.39
N LEU A 81 4.80 -14.62 18.09
CA LEU A 81 4.78 -13.62 17.02
C LEU A 81 3.62 -12.63 17.18
N THR A 82 2.42 -13.14 17.50
CA THR A 82 1.25 -12.28 17.73
C THR A 82 1.54 -11.25 18.83
N VAL A 83 2.11 -11.67 19.97
CA VAL A 83 2.44 -10.76 21.08
C VAL A 83 3.55 -9.78 20.70
N GLN A 84 4.54 -10.21 19.91
CA GLN A 84 5.67 -9.37 19.51
C GLN A 84 5.26 -8.26 18.54
N TYR A 85 4.34 -8.55 17.61
CA TYR A 85 4.02 -7.66 16.50
C TYR A 85 2.70 -6.91 16.64
N CYS A 86 1.78 -7.32 17.53
CA CYS A 86 0.47 -6.68 17.61
C CYS A 86 0.51 -5.19 17.99
N TYR A 87 1.61 -4.69 18.58
CA TYR A 87 1.80 -3.27 18.90
C TYR A 87 2.71 -2.54 17.90
N LYS A 88 3.30 -3.25 16.92
CA LYS A 88 4.22 -2.67 15.94
C LYS A 88 3.53 -2.22 14.65
N ASP A 89 2.32 -2.72 14.39
CA ASP A 89 1.53 -2.40 13.22
C ASP A 89 0.15 -1.90 13.65
N ASP A 90 -0.29 -0.79 13.06
CA ASP A 90 -1.54 -0.12 13.43
C ASP A 90 -2.77 -1.00 13.17
N LEU A 91 -2.79 -1.76 12.07
CA LEU A 91 -3.90 -2.66 11.75
C LEU A 91 -3.92 -3.82 12.74
N LEU A 92 -2.78 -4.47 12.98
CA LEU A 92 -2.69 -5.55 13.97
C LEU A 92 -3.11 -5.08 15.37
N TYR A 93 -2.78 -3.83 15.72
CA TYR A 93 -3.16 -3.25 16.99
C TYR A 93 -4.68 -3.07 17.12
N ILE A 94 -5.34 -2.56 16.08
CA ILE A 94 -6.81 -2.43 16.07
C ILE A 94 -7.48 -3.80 16.16
N HIS A 95 -6.97 -4.81 15.44
CA HIS A 95 -7.48 -6.17 15.53
C HIS A 95 -7.31 -6.75 16.94
N HIS A 96 -6.18 -6.47 17.61
CA HIS A 96 -5.97 -6.84 19.00
C HIS A 96 -6.99 -6.17 19.93
N LEU A 97 -7.30 -4.89 19.72
CA LEU A 97 -8.33 -4.19 20.50
C LEU A 97 -9.72 -4.82 20.27
N LEU A 98 -10.09 -5.11 19.02
CA LEU A 98 -11.35 -5.78 18.69
C LEU A 98 -11.45 -7.19 19.30
N PHE A 99 -10.33 -7.92 19.35
CA PHE A 99 -10.25 -9.18 20.09
C PHE A 99 -10.56 -8.99 21.57
N LEU A 100 -10.01 -7.96 22.22
CA LEU A 100 -10.31 -7.64 23.62
C LEU A 100 -11.77 -7.25 23.82
N VAL A 101 -12.35 -6.44 22.93
CA VAL A 101 -13.78 -6.11 22.94
C VAL A 101 -14.61 -7.39 22.96
N ARG A 102 -14.34 -8.32 22.04
CA ARG A 102 -15.06 -9.60 21.96
C ARG A 102 -14.86 -10.45 23.23
N LEU A 103 -13.64 -10.53 23.75
CA LEU A 103 -13.32 -11.31 24.95
C LEU A 103 -14.08 -10.79 26.18
N PHE A 104 -14.08 -9.48 26.41
CA PHE A 104 -14.78 -8.88 27.55
C PHE A 104 -16.30 -8.88 27.38
N PHE A 105 -16.79 -8.73 26.15
CA PHE A 105 -18.20 -8.91 25.84
C PHE A 105 -18.69 -10.32 26.22
N MET A 106 -17.95 -11.37 25.82
CA MET A 106 -18.30 -12.76 26.18
C MET A 106 -18.27 -13.05 27.69
N ARG A 107 -17.60 -12.19 28.46
CA ARG A 107 -17.53 -12.27 29.93
C ARG A 107 -18.55 -11.36 30.62
N ASN A 108 -19.48 -10.77 29.85
CA ASN A 108 -20.46 -9.78 30.31
C ASN A 108 -19.83 -8.54 30.97
N GLN A 109 -18.57 -8.23 30.64
CA GLN A 109 -17.84 -7.06 31.15
C GLN A 109 -18.00 -5.89 30.16
N PHE A 110 -19.22 -5.40 30.00
CA PHE A 110 -19.58 -4.47 28.92
C PHE A 110 -18.87 -3.11 29.01
N ALA A 111 -18.69 -2.57 30.22
CA ALA A 111 -17.94 -1.31 30.41
C ALA A 111 -16.46 -1.46 29.99
N ILE A 112 -15.84 -2.61 30.27
CA ILE A 112 -14.47 -2.91 29.85
C ILE A 112 -14.40 -3.08 28.33
N ALA A 113 -15.39 -3.77 27.74
CA ALA A 113 -15.50 -3.88 26.28
C ALA A 113 -15.63 -2.49 25.64
N GLN A 114 -16.46 -1.60 26.19
CA GLN A 114 -16.63 -0.22 25.70
C GLN A 114 -15.31 0.57 25.74
N HIS A 115 -14.51 0.40 26.79
CA HIS A 115 -13.20 1.06 26.91
C HIS A 115 -12.28 0.70 25.73
N PHE A 116 -12.13 -0.58 25.42
CA PHE A 116 -11.31 -1.02 24.29
C PHE A 116 -11.92 -0.64 22.94
N LEU A 117 -13.25 -0.61 22.84
CA LEU A 117 -13.94 -0.22 21.61
C LEU A 117 -13.72 1.25 21.25
N LYS A 118 -13.78 2.15 22.25
CA LYS A 118 -13.42 3.58 22.09
C LYS A 118 -11.99 3.76 21.58
N LYS A 119 -11.06 2.94 22.09
CA LYS A 119 -9.67 2.96 21.62
C LYS A 119 -9.56 2.46 20.17
N ALA A 120 -10.25 1.37 19.83
CA ALA A 120 -10.28 0.84 18.46
C ALA A 120 -10.83 1.87 17.46
N GLU A 121 -11.88 2.62 17.85
CA GLU A 121 -12.42 3.71 17.04
C GLU A 121 -11.38 4.81 16.80
N SER A 122 -10.71 5.28 17.86
CA SER A 122 -9.70 6.33 17.75
C SER A 122 -8.57 5.93 16.80
N GLU A 123 -8.05 4.71 16.94
CA GLU A 123 -6.97 4.21 16.08
C GLU A 123 -7.45 4.02 14.64
N ALA A 124 -8.63 3.44 14.42
CA ALA A 124 -9.19 3.26 13.08
C ALA A 124 -9.46 4.59 12.36
N ARG A 125 -9.91 5.63 13.09
CA ARG A 125 -10.04 7.00 12.55
C ARG A 125 -8.68 7.61 12.20
N ARG A 126 -7.68 7.43 13.07
CA ARG A 126 -6.33 7.97 12.86
C ARG A 126 -5.70 7.45 11.56
N ILE A 127 -5.88 6.17 11.24
CA ILE A 127 -5.36 5.57 10.00
C ILE A 127 -6.35 5.64 8.82
N GLU A 128 -7.46 6.36 8.98
CA GLU A 128 -8.53 6.48 7.98
C GLU A 128 -9.03 5.13 7.42
N ASN A 129 -9.04 4.08 8.25
CA ASN A 129 -9.47 2.75 7.82
C ASN A 129 -10.98 2.60 7.99
N TYR A 130 -11.73 2.95 6.94
CA TYR A 130 -13.19 2.93 6.94
C TYR A 130 -13.81 1.51 7.01
N GLU A 131 -13.08 0.47 6.60
CA GLU A 131 -13.52 -0.93 6.77
C GLU A 131 -13.53 -1.32 8.25
N LEU A 132 -12.46 -1.01 8.97
CA LEU A 132 -12.39 -1.21 10.42
C LEU A 132 -13.38 -0.32 11.17
N LEU A 133 -13.66 0.89 10.68
CA LEU A 133 -14.70 1.74 11.25
C LEU A 133 -16.10 1.13 11.09
N ASP A 134 -16.44 0.51 9.95
CA ASP A 134 -17.70 -0.25 9.80
C ASP A 134 -17.80 -1.34 10.87
N ILE A 135 -16.73 -2.11 11.07
CA ILE A 135 -16.68 -3.17 12.09
C ILE A 135 -16.85 -2.58 13.49
N VAL A 136 -16.09 -1.56 13.84
CA VAL A 136 -16.13 -0.87 15.14
C VAL A 136 -17.53 -0.32 15.43
N PHE A 137 -18.16 0.37 14.48
CA PHE A 137 -19.53 0.88 14.65
C PHE A 137 -20.56 -0.24 14.74
N GLY A 138 -20.34 -1.36 14.05
CA GLY A 138 -21.12 -2.58 14.24
C GLY A 138 -21.04 -3.13 15.68
N GLU A 139 -19.86 -3.10 16.29
CA GLU A 139 -19.68 -3.51 17.70
C GLU A 139 -20.36 -2.52 18.67
N TYR A 140 -20.36 -1.21 18.38
CA TYR A 140 -21.12 -0.24 19.20
C TYR A 140 -22.62 -0.52 19.18
N VAL A 141 -23.19 -0.84 18.01
CA VAL A 141 -24.61 -1.22 17.90
C VAL A 141 -24.90 -2.46 18.74
N LYS A 142 -24.04 -3.49 18.71
CA LYS A 142 -24.20 -4.67 19.57
C LYS A 142 -24.13 -4.32 21.06
N LEU A 143 -23.17 -3.48 21.44
CA LEU A 143 -22.96 -3.11 22.84
C LEU A 143 -24.09 -2.22 23.38
N SER A 144 -24.78 -1.47 22.53
CA SER A 144 -25.93 -0.63 22.91
C SER A 144 -27.12 -1.42 23.45
N HIS A 145 -27.22 -2.72 23.16
CA HIS A 145 -28.24 -3.58 23.76
C HIS A 145 -28.03 -3.78 25.26
N GLU A 146 -26.78 -3.65 25.72
CA GLU A 146 -26.38 -3.91 27.11
C GLU A 146 -26.06 -2.61 27.87
N LEU A 147 -25.73 -1.53 27.16
CA LEU A 147 -25.33 -0.24 27.73
C LEU A 147 -26.19 0.91 27.21
N LEU A 148 -26.91 1.58 28.12
CA LEU A 148 -27.82 2.69 27.80
C LEU A 148 -27.13 4.00 27.39
N ASP A 149 -25.84 4.17 27.69
CA ASP A 149 -25.07 5.36 27.34
C ASP A 149 -24.61 5.35 25.87
N ILE A 150 -24.90 4.28 25.12
CA ILE A 150 -24.60 4.15 23.69
C ILE A 150 -25.89 4.31 22.90
N ASN A 151 -26.01 5.41 22.14
CA ASN A 151 -27.14 5.59 21.22
C ASN A 151 -26.92 4.79 19.91
N PRO A 152 -27.69 3.71 19.64
CA PRO A 152 -27.51 2.91 18.43
C PRO A 152 -27.75 3.70 17.14
N GLU A 153 -28.65 4.68 17.12
CA GLU A 153 -28.98 5.43 15.90
C GLU A 153 -27.78 6.24 15.38
N GLU A 154 -26.98 6.80 16.29
CA GLU A 154 -25.77 7.53 15.93
C GLU A 154 -24.76 6.62 15.23
N TYR A 155 -24.52 5.44 15.81
CA TYR A 155 -23.55 4.49 15.27
C TYR A 155 -24.06 3.80 14.00
N ILE A 156 -25.37 3.60 13.83
CA ILE A 156 -25.96 3.14 12.57
C ILE A 156 -25.67 4.13 11.44
N ARG A 157 -25.83 5.44 11.69
CA ARG A 157 -25.51 6.48 10.69
C ARG A 157 -24.01 6.51 10.36
N LYS A 158 -23.15 6.54 11.38
CA LYS A 158 -21.69 6.52 11.21
C LYS A 158 -21.21 5.28 10.43
N ARG A 159 -21.83 4.13 10.69
CA ARG A 159 -21.57 2.87 9.99
C ARG A 159 -21.90 2.95 8.50
N GLU A 160 -23.05 3.54 8.17
CA GLU A 160 -23.47 3.72 6.78
C GLU A 160 -22.54 4.66 6.01
N GLU A 161 -22.09 5.75 6.65
CA GLU A 161 -21.09 6.65 6.09
C GLU A 161 -19.75 5.95 5.84
N ALA A 162 -19.25 5.19 6.82
CA ALA A 162 -18.01 4.43 6.71
C ALA A 162 -18.08 3.41 5.55
N ARG A 163 -19.20 2.70 5.41
CA ARG A 163 -19.42 1.76 4.30
C ARG A 163 -19.40 2.43 2.94
N LYS A 164 -20.03 3.59 2.79
CA LYS A 164 -20.00 4.34 1.52
C LYS A 164 -18.59 4.77 1.14
N LEU A 165 -17.83 5.27 2.11
CA LEU A 165 -16.44 5.66 1.90
C LEU A 165 -15.55 4.45 1.56
N SER A 166 -15.65 3.37 2.33
CA SER A 166 -14.94 2.12 2.08
C SER A 166 -15.28 1.54 0.70
N ALA A 167 -16.56 1.49 0.32
CA ALA A 167 -16.97 1.00 -0.99
C ALA A 167 -16.37 1.84 -2.13
N SER A 168 -16.31 3.15 -1.98
CA SER A 168 -15.66 4.04 -2.95
C SER A 168 -14.16 3.75 -3.07
N ILE A 169 -13.46 3.55 -1.96
CA ILE A 169 -12.02 3.22 -1.95
C ILE A 169 -11.79 1.86 -2.61
N LEU A 170 -12.57 0.84 -2.24
CA LEU A 170 -12.46 -0.50 -2.80
C LEU A 170 -12.76 -0.52 -4.30
N GLU A 171 -13.72 0.28 -4.77
CA GLU A 171 -14.00 0.46 -6.19
C GLU A 171 -12.79 1.01 -6.94
N VAL A 172 -12.11 2.01 -6.36
CA VAL A 172 -10.87 2.56 -6.90
C VAL A 172 -9.77 1.51 -6.97
N ASP A 173 -9.55 0.76 -5.90
CA ASP A 173 -8.48 -0.24 -5.83
C ASP A 173 -8.74 -1.42 -6.78
N ASN A 174 -10.00 -1.84 -6.96
CA ASN A 174 -10.40 -2.85 -7.93
C ASN A 174 -10.16 -2.38 -9.38
N ILE A 175 -10.53 -1.14 -9.69
CA ILE A 175 -10.25 -0.54 -11.01
C ILE A 175 -8.75 -0.55 -11.26
N LEU A 176 -7.94 -0.11 -10.30
CA LEU A 176 -6.49 -0.08 -10.43
C LEU A 176 -5.91 -1.48 -10.62
N ALA A 177 -6.34 -2.47 -9.84
CA ALA A 177 -5.90 -3.86 -10.00
C ALA A 177 -6.19 -4.39 -11.42
N ALA A 178 -7.38 -4.12 -11.96
CA ALA A 178 -7.75 -4.49 -13.31
C ALA A 178 -6.92 -3.74 -14.38
N VAL A 179 -6.66 -2.45 -14.16
CA VAL A 179 -5.78 -1.64 -15.03
C VAL A 179 -4.36 -2.21 -15.02
N TYR A 180 -3.77 -2.46 -13.84
CA TYR A 180 -2.45 -3.06 -13.69
C TYR A 180 -2.35 -4.40 -14.40
N TYR A 181 -3.32 -5.29 -14.19
CA TYR A 181 -3.34 -6.60 -14.83
C TYR A 181 -3.39 -6.47 -16.35
N ARG A 182 -4.36 -5.73 -16.89
CA ARG A 182 -4.55 -5.59 -18.35
C ARG A 182 -3.38 -4.88 -19.03
N LEU A 183 -2.79 -3.89 -18.36
CA LEU A 183 -1.57 -3.26 -18.85
C LEU A 183 -0.42 -4.27 -18.84
N LYS A 184 -0.23 -5.05 -17.77
CA LYS A 184 0.82 -6.09 -17.71
C LYS A 184 0.66 -7.19 -18.77
N THR A 185 -0.57 -7.60 -19.10
CA THR A 185 -0.81 -8.71 -20.03
C THR A 185 -0.95 -8.31 -21.50
N SER A 186 -1.16 -7.02 -21.80
CA SER A 186 -1.23 -6.54 -23.18
C SER A 186 0.15 -6.53 -23.82
N GLN A 187 0.22 -7.05 -25.05
CA GLN A 187 1.39 -6.93 -25.92
C GLN A 187 1.27 -5.61 -26.71
N ASN A 188 2.33 -4.79 -26.67
CA ASN A 188 2.58 -3.55 -27.42
C ASN A 188 1.35 -2.73 -27.88
N PHE A 189 1.13 -1.55 -27.29
CA PHE A 189 0.04 -0.63 -27.66
C PHE A 189 0.28 0.16 -28.96
N SER A 190 1.09 -0.36 -29.88
CA SER A 190 1.59 0.34 -31.08
C SER A 190 0.59 0.47 -32.23
N GLU A 191 -0.67 0.05 -32.08
CA GLU A 191 -1.67 0.19 -33.15
C GLU A 191 -2.35 1.57 -33.15
N LYS A 192 -2.54 2.12 -34.37
CA LYS A 192 -3.23 3.40 -34.62
C LYS A 192 -4.63 3.37 -33.99
N GLY A 193 -4.87 4.22 -32.98
CA GLY A 193 -6.18 4.33 -32.33
C GLY A 193 -6.19 4.67 -30.83
N ASN A 194 -5.02 4.90 -30.21
CA ASN A 194 -4.87 5.14 -28.76
C ASN A 194 -5.56 4.05 -27.89
N PRO A 195 -5.23 2.76 -28.12
CA PRO A 195 -5.91 1.60 -27.53
C PRO A 195 -5.91 1.60 -25.99
N ILE A 196 -4.90 2.22 -25.37
CA ILE A 196 -4.82 2.36 -23.91
C ILE A 196 -6.01 3.15 -23.37
N LEU A 197 -6.36 4.28 -23.97
CA LEU A 197 -7.43 5.12 -23.43
C LEU A 197 -8.79 4.42 -23.54
N MET A 198 -9.05 3.74 -24.65
CA MET A 198 -10.25 2.91 -24.80
C MET A 198 -10.27 1.76 -23.80
N MET A 199 -9.13 1.10 -23.56
CA MET A 199 -9.02 0.03 -22.57
C MET A 199 -9.26 0.56 -21.16
N LEU A 200 -8.67 1.71 -20.80
CA LEU A 200 -8.84 2.35 -19.50
C LEU A 200 -10.29 2.75 -19.29
N GLU A 201 -10.89 3.43 -20.27
CA GLU A 201 -12.30 3.82 -20.25
C GLU A 201 -13.20 2.60 -20.09
N LYS A 202 -12.97 1.52 -20.85
CA LYS A 202 -13.69 0.26 -20.69
C LYS A 202 -13.50 -0.34 -19.30
N THR A 203 -12.28 -0.31 -18.74
CA THR A 203 -11.98 -0.84 -17.40
C THR A 203 -12.73 -0.05 -16.33
N VAL A 204 -12.61 1.27 -16.35
CA VAL A 204 -13.32 2.18 -15.44
C VAL A 204 -14.83 1.99 -15.58
N ASN A 205 -15.37 1.90 -16.80
CA ASN A 205 -16.79 1.68 -17.02
C ASN A 205 -17.29 0.30 -16.56
N THR A 206 -16.43 -0.73 -16.58
CA THR A 206 -16.79 -2.09 -16.13
C THR A 206 -16.89 -2.17 -14.62
N PHE A 207 -15.93 -1.58 -13.91
CA PHE A 207 -15.80 -1.74 -12.46
C PHE A 207 -16.38 -0.58 -11.67
N SER A 208 -16.68 0.55 -12.32
CA SER A 208 -17.27 1.68 -11.63
C SER A 208 -18.78 1.57 -11.55
N ARG A 209 -19.29 1.43 -10.32
CA ARG A 209 -20.73 1.33 -10.03
C ARG A 209 -21.40 2.69 -9.94
N ASP A 210 -20.69 3.70 -9.42
CA ASP A 210 -21.18 5.07 -9.33
C ASP A 210 -20.52 5.97 -10.38
N LYS A 211 -21.34 6.75 -11.11
CA LYS A 211 -20.86 7.77 -12.05
C LYS A 211 -19.98 8.83 -11.35
N SER A 212 -20.18 9.05 -10.05
CA SER A 212 -19.37 9.99 -9.27
C SER A 212 -17.91 9.54 -9.12
N VAL A 213 -17.67 8.22 -8.98
CA VAL A 213 -16.33 7.64 -8.80
C VAL A 213 -15.49 7.85 -10.06
N LYS A 214 -16.09 7.74 -11.25
CA LYS A 214 -15.41 8.03 -12.53
C LYS A 214 -14.85 9.45 -12.61
N LYS A 215 -15.51 10.40 -11.95
CA LYS A 215 -15.10 11.82 -11.92
C LYS A 215 -14.20 12.16 -10.74
N SER A 216 -13.95 11.22 -9.83
CA SER A 216 -13.13 11.44 -8.64
C SER A 216 -11.69 11.84 -9.03
N PRO A 217 -11.20 13.03 -8.62
CA PRO A 217 -9.81 13.43 -8.85
C PRO A 217 -8.81 12.40 -8.30
N LYS A 218 -9.10 11.82 -7.12
CA LYS A 218 -8.24 10.79 -6.50
C LYS A 218 -8.07 9.57 -7.40
N LEU A 219 -9.17 9.04 -7.97
CA LEU A 219 -9.10 7.90 -8.90
C LEU A 219 -8.30 8.27 -10.15
N ARG A 220 -8.60 9.42 -10.75
CA ARG A 220 -7.96 9.88 -11.98
C ARG A 220 -6.45 10.05 -11.79
N PHE A 221 -6.01 10.63 -10.67
CA PHE A 221 -4.60 10.73 -10.33
C PHE A 221 -3.95 9.36 -10.09
N LYS A 222 -4.61 8.44 -9.39
CA LYS A 222 -4.07 7.07 -9.20
C LYS A 222 -3.93 6.32 -10.53
N ILE A 223 -4.92 6.40 -11.43
CA ILE A 223 -4.85 5.80 -12.76
C ILE A 223 -3.71 6.44 -13.56
N TYR A 224 -3.61 7.77 -13.56
CA TYR A 224 -2.53 8.50 -14.20
C TYR A 224 -1.15 8.00 -13.74
N ALA A 225 -0.93 7.90 -12.43
CA ALA A 225 0.33 7.44 -11.87
C ALA A 225 0.65 5.99 -12.30
N ALA A 226 -0.34 5.08 -12.20
CA ALA A 226 -0.19 3.68 -12.58
C ALA A 226 0.15 3.51 -14.07
N VAL A 227 -0.59 4.17 -14.95
CA VAL A 227 -0.39 4.09 -16.40
C VAL A 227 0.98 4.66 -16.79
N THR A 228 1.32 5.84 -16.25
CA THR A 228 2.61 6.50 -16.50
C THR A 228 3.77 5.59 -16.09
N GLN A 229 3.71 5.01 -14.89
CA GLN A 229 4.77 4.13 -14.39
C GLN A 229 4.97 2.90 -15.28
N ILE A 230 3.88 2.24 -15.70
CA ILE A 230 3.97 1.02 -16.53
C ILE A 230 4.54 1.33 -17.91
N LEU A 231 4.07 2.39 -18.56
CA LEU A 231 4.55 2.76 -19.90
C LEU A 231 6.02 3.19 -19.87
N LEU A 232 6.45 3.89 -18.81
CA LEU A 232 7.87 4.21 -18.60
C LEU A 232 8.72 2.95 -18.42
N GLN A 233 8.27 1.99 -17.60
CA GLN A 233 8.99 0.73 -17.38
C GLN A 233 9.13 -0.11 -18.66
N ARG A 234 8.18 0.02 -19.58
CA ARG A 234 8.19 -0.65 -20.89
C ARG A 234 8.87 0.14 -21.99
N HIS A 235 9.31 1.37 -21.70
CA HIS A 235 9.85 2.31 -22.68
C HIS A 235 8.88 2.62 -23.84
N GLU A 236 7.57 2.56 -23.61
CA GLU A 236 6.53 2.90 -24.59
C GLU A 236 6.30 4.42 -24.66
N TYR A 237 7.34 5.17 -25.06
CA TYR A 237 7.35 6.64 -25.00
C TYR A 237 6.34 7.31 -25.93
N GLU A 238 6.11 6.79 -27.14
CA GLU A 238 5.10 7.34 -28.07
C GLU A 238 3.69 7.25 -27.49
N THR A 239 3.33 6.08 -26.96
CA THR A 239 2.03 5.85 -26.33
C THR A 239 1.87 6.70 -25.07
N LEU A 240 2.93 6.81 -24.27
CA LEU A 240 2.93 7.63 -23.06
C LEU A 240 2.74 9.11 -23.39
N GLU A 241 3.35 9.63 -24.46
CA GLU A 241 3.17 11.00 -24.89
C GLU A 241 1.69 11.29 -25.19
N ALA A 242 1.07 10.45 -26.03
CA ALA A 242 -0.33 10.59 -26.42
C ALA A 242 -1.26 10.51 -25.20
N TYR A 243 -0.95 9.62 -24.26
CA TYR A 243 -1.70 9.48 -23.01
C TYR A 243 -1.59 10.73 -22.13
N LEU A 244 -0.38 11.22 -21.87
CA LEU A 244 -0.13 12.37 -21.01
C LEU A 244 -0.78 13.65 -21.56
N LEU A 245 -0.61 13.92 -22.86
CA LEU A 245 -1.19 15.09 -23.53
C LEU A 245 -2.70 15.14 -23.38
N LYS A 246 -3.38 14.01 -23.65
CA LYS A 246 -4.84 13.93 -23.53
C LYS A 246 -5.28 14.04 -22.07
N THR A 247 -4.64 13.30 -21.17
CA THR A 247 -4.99 13.29 -19.74
C THR A 247 -4.81 14.67 -19.10
N TYR A 248 -3.70 15.35 -19.39
CA TYR A 248 -3.42 16.69 -18.88
C TYR A 248 -4.47 17.71 -19.34
N LYS A 249 -4.85 17.67 -20.63
CA LYS A 249 -5.91 18.51 -21.19
C LYS A 249 -7.26 18.30 -20.50
N GLU A 250 -7.66 17.04 -20.29
CA GLU A 250 -8.89 16.69 -19.56
C GLU A 250 -8.85 17.19 -18.11
N PHE A 251 -7.70 17.08 -17.44
CA PHE A 251 -7.54 17.51 -16.05
C PHE A 251 -7.68 19.04 -15.91
N LEU A 252 -7.15 19.79 -16.87
CA LEU A 252 -7.33 21.24 -16.94
C LEU A 252 -8.79 21.62 -17.20
N GLN A 253 -9.46 20.95 -18.16
CA GLN A 253 -10.86 21.20 -18.49
C GLN A 253 -11.80 20.96 -17.31
N ASP A 254 -11.55 19.89 -16.55
CA ASP A 254 -12.35 19.52 -15.38
C ASP A 254 -11.93 20.25 -14.10
N LYS A 255 -10.93 21.14 -14.17
CA LYS A 255 -10.41 21.93 -13.03
C LYS A 255 -10.02 21.07 -11.82
N ILE A 256 -9.43 19.89 -12.05
CA ILE A 256 -9.07 19.00 -10.93
C ILE A 256 -7.79 19.43 -10.21
N PHE A 257 -6.97 20.29 -10.83
CA PHE A 257 -5.78 20.82 -10.19
C PHE A 257 -6.11 21.99 -9.26
N HIS A 258 -5.58 21.94 -8.04
CA HIS A 258 -5.72 22.95 -6.99
C HIS A 258 -4.48 22.93 -6.08
N LYS A 259 -4.40 23.85 -5.11
CA LYS A 259 -3.21 24.08 -4.29
C LYS A 259 -2.67 22.80 -3.65
N GLU A 260 -3.53 21.99 -3.06
CA GLU A 260 -3.18 20.77 -2.32
C GLU A 260 -2.62 19.65 -3.22
N ASN A 261 -2.94 19.66 -4.52
CA ASN A 261 -2.49 18.66 -5.48
C ASN A 261 -1.56 19.22 -6.57
N HIS A 262 -1.11 20.46 -6.41
CA HIS A 262 -0.29 21.17 -7.39
C HIS A 262 1.01 20.40 -7.75
N ASN A 263 1.56 19.62 -6.80
CA ASN A 263 2.68 18.73 -7.06
C ASN A 263 2.43 17.74 -8.22
N ILE A 264 1.20 17.23 -8.35
CA ILE A 264 0.83 16.29 -9.43
C ILE A 264 0.85 17.02 -10.79
N LYS A 265 0.38 18.27 -10.85
CA LYS A 265 0.42 19.11 -12.06
C LYS A 265 1.85 19.29 -12.56
N LEU A 266 2.76 19.66 -11.66
CA LEU A 266 4.18 19.85 -12.00
C LEU A 266 4.86 18.53 -12.40
N GLN A 267 4.56 17.42 -11.72
CA GLN A 267 5.05 16.09 -12.12
C GLN A 267 4.57 15.70 -13.52
N MET A 268 3.29 15.94 -13.84
CA MET A 268 2.74 15.67 -15.17
C MET A 268 3.49 16.45 -16.25
N LEU A 269 3.70 17.74 -16.05
CA LEU A 269 4.46 18.58 -16.98
C LEU A 269 5.90 18.07 -17.13
N HIS A 270 6.57 17.73 -16.03
CA HIS A 270 7.93 17.17 -16.10
C HIS A 270 7.99 15.87 -16.92
N TYR A 271 7.05 14.95 -16.71
CA TYR A 271 6.97 13.72 -17.52
C TYR A 271 6.72 14.04 -18.99
N MET A 272 5.84 14.99 -19.31
CA MET A 272 5.57 15.40 -20.69
C MET A 272 6.83 15.93 -21.35
N VAL A 273 7.57 16.84 -20.70
CA VAL A 273 8.82 17.37 -21.24
C VAL A 273 9.79 16.24 -21.59
N ASN A 274 10.03 15.32 -20.65
CA ASN A 274 10.98 14.23 -20.82
C ASN A 274 10.56 13.24 -21.91
N VAL A 275 9.27 12.88 -21.98
CA VAL A 275 8.76 11.90 -22.96
C VAL A 275 8.76 12.50 -24.36
N ILE A 276 8.33 13.75 -24.52
CA ILE A 276 8.35 14.48 -25.79
C ILE A 276 9.80 14.65 -26.27
N PHE A 277 10.74 14.93 -25.37
CA PHE A 277 12.18 14.94 -25.66
C PHE A 277 12.67 13.58 -26.15
N LYS A 278 12.31 12.48 -25.46
CA LYS A 278 12.69 11.11 -25.87
C LYS A 278 12.12 10.73 -27.24
N ASN A 279 10.96 11.24 -27.58
CA ASN A 279 10.36 11.11 -28.92
C ASN A 279 10.93 12.09 -29.95
N LYS A 280 12.01 12.80 -29.61
CA LYS A 280 12.78 13.71 -30.47
C LYS A 280 12.00 14.96 -30.95
N LYS A 281 10.94 15.34 -30.23
CA LYS A 281 10.14 16.54 -30.51
C LYS A 281 10.62 17.71 -29.65
N TYR A 282 11.86 18.15 -29.87
CA TYR A 282 12.55 19.06 -28.96
C TYR A 282 11.88 20.43 -28.81
N GLN A 283 11.34 20.98 -29.90
CA GLN A 283 10.61 22.26 -29.85
C GLN A 283 9.34 22.15 -29.01
N ASP A 284 8.55 21.08 -29.21
CA ASP A 284 7.34 20.82 -28.42
C ASP A 284 7.69 20.58 -26.94
N SER A 285 8.81 19.90 -26.67
CA SER A 285 9.28 19.65 -25.30
C SER A 285 9.58 20.96 -24.56
N LEU A 286 10.18 21.94 -25.24
CA LEU A 286 10.41 23.27 -24.67
C LEU A 286 9.10 24.01 -24.36
N ILE A 287 8.06 23.89 -25.19
CA ILE A 287 6.75 24.49 -24.90
C ILE A 287 6.21 24.01 -23.54
N TYR A 288 6.33 22.70 -23.26
CA TYR A 288 5.91 22.16 -21.96
C TYR A 288 6.89 22.48 -20.83
N ALA A 289 8.17 22.72 -21.12
CA ALA A 289 9.12 23.21 -20.12
C ALA A 289 8.73 24.62 -19.65
N GLU A 290 8.28 25.49 -20.56
CA GLU A 290 7.78 26.81 -20.16
C GLU A 290 6.43 26.75 -19.47
N ALA A 291 5.54 25.83 -19.88
CA ALA A 291 4.31 25.59 -19.12
C ALA A 291 4.62 25.10 -17.68
N MET A 292 5.67 24.32 -17.49
CA MET A 292 6.16 23.92 -16.16
C MET A 292 6.69 25.13 -15.39
N ASN A 293 7.46 26.02 -16.04
CA ASN A 293 7.95 27.25 -15.42
C ASN A 293 6.84 28.16 -14.92
N GLU A 294 5.82 28.39 -15.74
CA GLU A 294 4.66 29.18 -15.32
C GLU A 294 3.90 28.51 -14.18
N ALA A 295 3.72 27.18 -14.23
CA ALA A 295 3.09 26.44 -13.15
C ALA A 295 3.90 26.53 -11.84
N MET A 296 5.23 26.54 -11.88
CA MET A 296 6.07 26.67 -10.66
C MET A 296 5.87 28.01 -9.94
N LYS A 297 5.41 29.05 -10.63
CA LYS A 297 5.14 30.38 -10.07
C LYS A 297 3.76 30.46 -9.40
N GLU A 298 2.90 29.45 -9.57
CA GLU A 298 1.57 29.41 -8.93
C GLU A 298 1.68 29.28 -7.41
N TYR A 299 0.63 29.72 -6.70
CA TYR A 299 0.51 29.62 -5.24
C TYR A 299 1.71 30.19 -4.46
N ASP A 300 2.16 31.38 -4.86
CA ASP A 300 3.30 32.07 -4.25
C ASP A 300 4.59 31.24 -4.28
N MET A 301 4.84 30.56 -5.41
CA MET A 301 6.04 29.73 -5.64
C MET A 301 6.18 28.55 -4.66
N LEU A 302 5.06 28.04 -4.13
CA LEU A 302 5.01 26.99 -3.10
C LEU A 302 5.91 25.77 -3.39
N LEU A 303 6.05 25.38 -4.66
CA LEU A 303 6.81 24.21 -5.09
C LEU A 303 8.02 24.57 -5.97
N TYR A 304 8.42 25.84 -6.04
CA TYR A 304 9.49 26.30 -6.93
C TYR A 304 10.81 25.58 -6.67
N ASP A 305 11.31 25.59 -5.43
CA ASP A 305 12.59 24.97 -5.06
C ASP A 305 12.65 23.47 -5.39
N LYS A 306 11.49 22.80 -5.32
CA LYS A 306 11.38 21.38 -5.63
C LYS A 306 11.51 21.08 -7.13
N PHE A 307 11.10 22.02 -7.99
CA PHE A 307 11.00 21.79 -9.43
C PHE A 307 11.96 22.60 -10.30
N VAL A 308 12.59 23.65 -9.76
CA VAL A 308 13.53 24.51 -10.48
C VAL A 308 14.66 23.72 -11.13
N PHE A 309 15.22 22.72 -10.44
CA PHE A 309 16.23 21.82 -11.00
C PHE A 309 15.71 21.06 -12.23
N PHE A 310 14.48 20.53 -12.15
CA PHE A 310 13.87 19.80 -13.27
C PHE A 310 13.64 20.73 -14.47
N TYR A 311 13.26 21.98 -14.24
CA TYR A 311 13.10 22.99 -15.28
C TYR A 311 14.41 23.28 -16.01
N TYR A 312 15.48 23.60 -15.28
CA TYR A 312 16.77 23.85 -15.92
C TYR A 312 17.31 22.63 -16.63
N ASN A 313 17.20 21.44 -16.03
CA ASN A 313 17.56 20.19 -16.72
C ASN A 313 16.76 20.01 -18.02
N SER A 314 15.45 20.31 -18.00
CA SER A 314 14.60 20.29 -19.20
C SER A 314 15.06 21.26 -20.29
N LEU A 315 15.51 22.47 -19.95
CA LEU A 315 16.09 23.40 -20.91
C LEU A 315 17.42 22.87 -21.48
N VAL A 316 18.31 22.41 -20.61
CA VAL A 316 19.65 21.93 -20.99
C VAL A 316 19.56 20.73 -21.93
N ILE A 317 18.74 19.72 -21.62
CA ILE A 317 18.61 18.54 -22.50
C ILE A 317 18.10 18.94 -23.89
N ASN A 318 17.13 19.84 -23.97
CA ASN A 318 16.56 20.28 -25.24
C ASN A 318 17.54 21.12 -26.06
N TYR A 319 18.15 22.14 -25.43
CA TYR A 319 19.12 23.00 -26.11
C TYR A 319 20.40 22.25 -26.45
N SER A 320 20.80 21.21 -25.72
CA SER A 320 21.97 20.40 -26.11
C SER A 320 21.85 19.80 -27.52
N VAL A 321 20.62 19.61 -28.01
CA VAL A 321 20.32 19.14 -29.37
C VAL A 321 20.01 20.30 -30.32
N LEU A 322 19.25 21.29 -29.88
CA LEU A 322 18.78 22.40 -30.73
C LEU A 322 19.80 23.54 -30.90
N ASP A 323 20.49 23.91 -29.82
CA ASP A 323 21.36 25.08 -29.71
C ASP A 323 22.33 24.91 -28.52
N LYS A 324 23.56 24.46 -28.81
CA LYS A 324 24.54 24.11 -27.77
C LYS A 324 25.02 25.33 -26.99
N ASP A 325 25.16 26.48 -27.64
CA ASP A 325 25.64 27.71 -26.99
C ASP A 325 24.60 28.20 -25.97
N LYS A 326 23.31 28.09 -26.33
CA LYS A 326 22.22 28.36 -25.40
C LYS A 326 22.17 27.36 -24.24
N ALA A 327 22.48 26.08 -24.48
CA ALA A 327 22.57 25.09 -23.41
C ALA A 327 23.67 25.43 -22.39
N ILE A 328 24.84 25.88 -22.88
CA ILE A 328 25.96 26.35 -22.03
C ILE A 328 25.52 27.58 -21.23
N SER A 329 24.91 28.57 -21.90
CA SER A 329 24.43 29.79 -21.23
C SER A 329 23.43 29.50 -20.12
N VAL A 330 22.55 28.51 -20.32
CA VAL A 330 21.60 28.07 -19.29
C VAL A 330 22.32 27.41 -18.10
N LEU A 331 23.33 26.58 -18.35
CA LEU A 331 24.13 25.96 -17.28
C LEU A 331 24.91 26.99 -16.47
N GLU A 332 25.51 27.97 -17.13
CA GLU A 332 26.24 29.07 -16.48
C GLU A 332 25.29 29.89 -15.59
N GLY A 333 24.10 30.24 -16.10
CA GLY A 333 23.09 30.96 -15.31
C GLY A 333 22.54 30.19 -14.10
N VAL A 334 22.68 28.86 -14.06
CA VAL A 334 22.36 28.05 -12.87
C VAL A 334 23.47 28.07 -11.84
N LEU A 335 24.74 28.24 -12.25
CA LEU A 335 25.89 28.30 -11.33
C LEU A 335 26.02 29.67 -10.63
N GLU A 336 25.47 30.71 -11.25
CA GLU A 336 25.50 32.09 -10.73
C GLU A 336 24.36 32.42 -9.75
N ASN A 337 23.30 31.61 -9.71
CA ASN A 337 22.18 31.70 -8.76
C ASN A 337 22.30 30.67 -7.65
#